data_AF-A0A522R5M9-F1
#
_entry.id   AF-A0A522R5M9-F1
#
_cell.length_a   1.000
_cell.length_b   1.000
_cell.length_c   1.000
_cell.angle_alpha   90.00
_cell.angle_beta   90.00
_cell.angle_gamma   90.00
#
_symmetry.space_group_name_H-M   'P 1'
#
loop_
_entity.id
_entity.type
_entity.pdbx_description
1 polymer ?
#
loop_
_entity_poly.entity_id
_entity_poly.type
_entity_poly.pdbx_seq_one_letter_code
_entity_poly.pdbx_strand_id
1 'polypeptide(L)'
;AINENTAFDATDFRNIVPRFSAENRKANQGLVDVLGTIAAQKKATNAQIAIAWLLSQKPWIAPIPGTTKLRRLDENIGAAAVELSAEDLRMIHEAVSQIAVQGERYPSNLQRLVGR
;
A
#
# COMPACT_ATOMS: atom_id res chain seq x y z
N ALA A 1 -7.69 4.92 -7.01
CA ALA A 1 -7.09 4.08 -5.94
C ALA A 1 -8.22 3.64 -5.01
N ILE A 2 -8.01 2.65 -4.14
CA ILE A 2 -9.00 2.30 -3.11
C ILE A 2 -8.99 3.41 -2.05
N ASN A 3 -10.17 3.89 -1.67
CA ASN A 3 -10.39 4.85 -0.60
C ASN A 3 -11.56 4.39 0.30
N GLU A 4 -11.85 5.14 1.35
CA GLU A 4 -12.95 4.89 2.30
C GLU A 4 -14.32 4.62 1.61
N ASN A 5 -14.59 5.31 0.50
CA ASN A 5 -15.87 5.28 -0.22
C ASN A 5 -15.90 4.26 -1.39
N THR A 6 -14.85 3.48 -1.59
CA THR A 6 -14.79 2.52 -2.69
C THR A 6 -15.90 1.47 -2.52
N ALA A 7 -16.62 1.10 -3.56
CA ALA A 7 -17.48 -0.09 -3.52
C ALA A 7 -16.83 -1.19 -4.35
N PHE A 8 -16.88 -2.43 -3.86
CA PHE A 8 -16.42 -3.57 -4.62
C PHE A 8 -17.61 -4.27 -5.27
N ASP A 9 -17.36 -4.93 -6.40
CA ASP A 9 -18.34 -5.85 -6.99
C ASP A 9 -18.70 -6.95 -5.99
N ALA A 10 -19.92 -7.47 -6.02
CA ALA A 10 -20.39 -8.49 -5.08
C ALA A 10 -19.52 -9.76 -5.08
N THR A 11 -18.90 -10.09 -6.22
CA THR A 11 -18.03 -11.27 -6.38
C THR A 11 -16.56 -11.02 -6.01
N ASP A 12 -16.19 -9.79 -5.66
CA ASP A 12 -14.82 -9.43 -5.36
C ASP A 12 -14.35 -10.05 -4.02
N PHE A 13 -13.22 -10.75 -4.07
CA PHE A 13 -12.60 -11.37 -2.89
C PHE A 13 -12.33 -10.37 -1.75
N ARG A 14 -12.09 -9.09 -2.07
CA ARG A 14 -11.85 -8.06 -1.05
C ARG A 14 -13.03 -7.82 -0.14
N ASN A 15 -14.26 -8.21 -0.52
CA ASN A 15 -15.43 -8.13 0.37
C ASN A 15 -15.29 -9.00 1.63
N ILE A 16 -14.56 -10.12 1.56
CA ILE A 16 -14.37 -11.01 2.70
C ILE A 16 -13.07 -10.74 3.46
N VAL A 17 -12.17 -9.93 2.90
CA VAL A 17 -10.87 -9.59 3.53
C VAL A 17 -11.08 -8.49 4.57
N PRO A 18 -10.76 -8.72 5.85
CA PRO A 18 -11.08 -7.78 6.93
C PRO A 18 -10.55 -6.36 6.70
N ARG A 19 -9.31 -6.19 6.20
CA ARG A 19 -8.71 -4.87 5.91
C ARG A 19 -9.50 -3.99 4.95
N PHE A 20 -10.38 -4.58 4.14
CA PHE A 20 -11.17 -3.88 3.14
C PHE A 20 -12.63 -3.66 3.55
N SER A 21 -13.03 -4.01 4.79
CA SER A 21 -14.33 -3.61 5.32
C SER A 21 -14.47 -2.09 5.33
N ALA A 22 -15.71 -1.58 5.24
CA ALA A 22 -15.95 -0.13 5.20
C ALA A 22 -15.33 0.59 6.42
N GLU A 23 -15.49 0.02 7.61
CA GLU A 23 -14.91 0.51 8.85
C GLU A 23 -13.38 0.52 8.81
N ASN A 24 -12.75 -0.59 8.41
CA ASN A 24 -11.30 -0.69 8.38
C ASN A 24 -10.67 0.18 7.29
N ARG A 25 -11.32 0.36 6.14
CA ARG A 25 -10.83 1.30 5.13
C ARG A 25 -10.87 2.74 5.62
N LYS A 26 -11.91 3.14 6.34
CA LYS A 26 -11.98 4.46 6.96
C LYS A 26 -10.89 4.63 8.02
N ALA A 27 -10.70 3.64 8.89
CA ALA A 27 -9.64 3.67 9.90
C ALA A 27 -8.23 3.73 9.28
N ASN A 28 -8.03 3.03 8.16
CA ASN A 28 -6.74 2.98 7.46
C ASN A 28 -6.51 4.15 6.48
N GLN A 29 -7.52 4.99 6.23
CA GLN A 29 -7.47 6.06 5.22
C GLN A 29 -6.36 7.08 5.52
N GLY A 30 -6.15 7.40 6.79
CA GLY A 30 -5.10 8.34 7.20
C GLY A 30 -3.70 7.93 6.73
N LEU A 31 -3.39 6.63 6.71
CA LEU A 31 -2.11 6.13 6.20
C LEU A 31 -1.99 6.37 4.68
N VAL A 32 -3.09 6.14 3.95
CA VAL A 32 -3.16 6.36 2.51
C VAL A 32 -3.01 7.85 2.17
N ASP A 33 -3.56 8.73 3.01
CA ASP A 33 -3.49 10.19 2.84
C ASP A 33 -2.08 10.73 3.06
N VAL A 34 -1.35 10.22 4.06
CA VAL A 34 0.07 10.55 4.26
C VAL A 34 0.89 10.15 3.03
N LEU A 35 0.70 8.93 2.52
CA LEU A 35 1.36 8.49 1.28
C LEU A 35 0.98 9.36 0.08
N GLY A 36 -0.28 9.82 0.01
CA GLY A 36 -0.77 10.74 -1.00
C GLY A 36 -0.06 12.10 -0.98
N THR A 37 0.20 12.63 0.22
CA THR A 37 0.95 13.88 0.41
C THR A 37 2.37 13.77 -0.15
N ILE A 38 3.08 12.69 0.22
CA ILE A 38 4.46 12.44 -0.26
C ILE A 38 4.46 12.20 -1.77
N ALA A 39 3.50 11.43 -2.28
CA ALA A 39 3.33 11.17 -3.71
C ALA A 39 3.16 12.47 -4.50
N ALA A 40 2.32 13.39 -4.03
CA ALA A 40 2.12 14.69 -4.66
C ALA A 40 3.41 15.54 -4.69
N GLN A 41 4.15 15.60 -3.58
CA GLN A 41 5.41 16.33 -3.49
C GLN A 41 6.48 15.77 -4.45
N LYS A 42 6.54 14.44 -4.57
CA LYS A 42 7.48 13.73 -5.46
C LYS A 42 7.01 13.63 -6.91
N LYS A 43 5.81 14.14 -7.24
CA LYS A 43 5.15 13.94 -8.54
C LYS A 43 5.10 12.46 -8.95
N ALA A 44 4.88 11.60 -7.97
CA ALA A 44 4.81 10.15 -8.11
C ALA A 44 3.40 9.65 -7.76
N THR A 45 3.13 8.39 -8.03
CA THR A 45 1.89 7.73 -7.57
C THR A 45 2.08 7.09 -6.19
N ASN A 46 0.99 6.85 -5.45
CA ASN A 46 1.06 6.14 -4.17
C ASN A 46 1.71 4.74 -4.32
N ALA A 47 1.50 4.08 -5.46
CA ALA A 47 2.13 2.79 -5.76
C ALA A 47 3.65 2.93 -5.90
N GLN A 48 4.12 3.98 -6.57
CA GLN A 48 5.54 4.27 -6.69
C GLN A 48 6.17 4.61 -5.33
N ILE A 49 5.50 5.42 -4.50
CA ILE A 49 5.99 5.71 -3.13
C ILE A 49 6.11 4.42 -2.30
N ALA A 50 5.13 3.52 -2.39
CA ALA A 50 5.18 2.25 -1.66
C ALA A 50 6.34 1.36 -2.10
N ILE A 51 6.60 1.26 -3.41
CA ILE A 51 7.72 0.48 -3.95
C ILE A 51 9.05 1.15 -3.62
N ALA A 52 9.16 2.47 -3.74
CA ALA A 52 10.36 3.24 -3.40
C ALA A 52 10.73 3.14 -1.92
N TRP A 53 9.73 3.17 -1.03
CA TRP A 53 9.92 2.93 0.39
C TRP A 53 10.47 1.53 0.67
N LEU A 54 9.97 0.52 -0.04
CA LEU A 54 10.46 -0.85 0.11
C LEU A 54 11.91 -0.99 -0.36
N LEU A 55 12.24 -0.38 -1.50
CA LEU A 55 13.61 -0.31 -2.05
C LEU A 55 14.59 0.41 -1.12
N SER A 56 14.13 1.42 -0.36
CA SER A 56 14.99 2.18 0.54
C SER A 56 15.34 1.46 1.85
N GLN A 57 14.64 0.37 2.19
CA GLN A 57 14.84 -0.31 3.48
C GLN A 57 16.21 -1.00 3.58
N LYS A 58 16.63 -1.68 2.50
CA LYS A 58 17.92 -2.38 2.39
C LYS A 58 18.33 -2.53 0.92
N PRO A 59 19.64 -2.50 0.61
CA PRO A 59 20.12 -2.55 -0.78
C PRO A 59 19.86 -3.89 -1.49
N TRP A 60 19.58 -4.97 -0.75
CA TRP A 60 19.30 -6.30 -1.31
C TRP A 60 17.80 -6.61 -1.47
N ILE A 61 16.92 -5.63 -1.22
CA ILE A 61 15.48 -5.82 -1.42
C ILE A 61 15.13 -5.62 -2.89
N ALA A 62 14.61 -6.66 -3.53
CA ALA A 62 14.12 -6.64 -4.91
C ALA A 62 12.60 -6.90 -4.92
N PRO A 63 11.76 -5.85 -4.98
CA PRO A 63 10.31 -6.01 -5.01
C PRO A 63 9.84 -6.66 -6.33
N ILE A 64 8.84 -7.53 -6.23
CA ILE A 64 8.25 -8.26 -7.37
C ILE A 64 6.79 -7.84 -7.61
N PRO A 65 6.50 -6.57 -7.95
CA PRO A 65 5.14 -6.09 -8.12
C PRO A 65 4.51 -6.70 -9.37
N GLY A 66 3.46 -7.51 -9.19
CA GLY A 66 2.70 -8.10 -10.29
C GLY A 66 1.76 -7.09 -10.96
N THR A 67 1.56 -7.23 -12.28
CA THR A 67 0.58 -6.45 -13.04
C THR A 67 0.16 -7.22 -14.31
N THR A 68 -1.06 -6.96 -14.79
CA THR A 68 -1.57 -7.44 -16.08
C THR A 68 -1.57 -6.36 -17.18
N LYS A 69 -1.19 -5.12 -16.85
CA LYS A 69 -1.27 -3.96 -17.75
C LYS A 69 0.11 -3.33 -17.97
N LEU A 70 0.46 -3.05 -19.22
CA LEU A 70 1.75 -2.44 -19.59
C LEU A 70 1.99 -1.09 -18.91
N ARG A 71 0.99 -0.19 -18.92
CA ARG A 71 1.09 1.11 -18.23
C ARG A 71 1.44 0.99 -16.74
N ARG A 72 1.02 -0.09 -16.08
CA ARG A 72 1.32 -0.36 -14.67
C ARG A 72 2.73 -0.94 -14.49
N LEU A 73 3.24 -1.66 -15.49
CA LEU A 73 4.64 -2.06 -15.53
C LEU A 73 5.53 -0.82 -15.56
N ASP A 74 5.24 0.11 -16.47
CA ASP A 74 5.98 1.37 -16.58
C ASP A 74 5.91 2.20 -15.28
N GLU A 75 4.71 2.29 -14.68
CA GLU A 75 4.51 2.94 -13.37
C GLU A 75 5.36 2.28 -12.27
N ASN A 76 5.36 0.94 -12.19
CA ASN A 76 6.13 0.20 -11.19
C ASN A 76 7.65 0.35 -11.37
N ILE A 77 8.13 0.30 -12.62
CA ILE A 77 9.56 0.51 -12.94
C ILE A 77 9.99 1.92 -12.54
N GLY A 78 9.14 2.92 -12.81
CA GLY A 78 9.41 4.31 -12.45
C GLY A 78 9.61 4.54 -10.95
N ALA A 79 9.13 3.64 -10.08
CA ALA A 79 9.34 3.73 -8.65
C ALA A 79 10.82 3.66 -8.24
N ALA A 80 11.66 2.96 -9.02
CA ALA A 80 13.09 2.85 -8.73
C ALA A 80 13.84 4.17 -8.90
N ALA A 81 13.28 5.13 -9.64
CA ALA A 81 13.83 6.47 -9.80
C ALA A 81 13.32 7.46 -8.74
N VAL A 82 12.42 7.05 -7.84
CA VAL A 82 11.88 7.93 -6.79
C VAL A 82 12.81 7.90 -5.58
N GLU A 83 13.47 9.04 -5.34
CA GLU A 83 14.31 9.24 -4.17
C GLU A 83 13.49 9.77 -2.98
N LEU A 84 13.39 8.96 -1.93
CA LEU A 84 12.81 9.37 -0.65
C LEU A 84 13.91 9.94 0.25
N SER A 85 13.71 11.17 0.70
CA SER A 85 14.58 11.84 1.65
C SER A 85 14.43 11.22 3.05
N ALA A 86 15.36 11.54 3.95
CA ALA A 86 15.25 11.13 5.36
C ALA A 86 13.93 11.61 6.00
N GLU A 87 13.45 12.80 5.63
CA GLU A 87 12.18 13.33 6.12
C GLU A 87 10.97 12.57 5.58
N ASP A 88 10.97 12.22 4.28
CA ASP A 88 9.90 11.40 3.70
C ASP A 88 9.80 10.05 4.43
N LEU A 89 10.94 9.40 4.70
CA LEU A 89 10.99 8.13 5.42
C LEU A 89 10.53 8.29 6.88
N ARG A 90 10.88 9.39 7.53
CA ARG A 90 10.42 9.73 8.89
C ARG A 90 8.90 9.89 8.93
N MET A 91 8.33 10.63 7.98
CA MET A 91 6.88 10.81 7.86
C MET A 91 6.15 9.48 7.65
N ILE A 92 6.66 8.61 6.78
CA ILE A 92 6.07 7.27 6.55
C ILE A 92 6.15 6.43 7.83
N HIS A 93 7.30 6.42 8.51
CA HIS A 93 7.47 5.67 9.76
C HIS A 93 6.53 6.17 10.86
N GLU A 94 6.43 7.49 11.03
CA GLU A 94 5.54 8.11 12.02
C GLU A 94 4.07 7.74 11.73
N ALA A 95 3.63 7.86 10.48
CA ALA A 95 2.28 7.48 10.08
C ALA A 95 1.98 6.00 10.35
N VAL A 96 2.90 5.08 10.00
CA VAL A 96 2.72 3.65 10.29
C VAL A 96 2.73 3.35 11.79
N SER A 97 3.50 4.11 12.58
CA SER A 97 3.57 3.92 14.04
C SER A 97 2.34 4.44 14.78
N GLN A 98 1.73 5.52 14.29
CA GLN A 98 0.55 6.15 14.90
C GLN A 98 -0.76 5.53 14.41
N ILE A 99 -0.78 5.05 13.16
CA ILE A 99 -1.98 4.49 12.52
C ILE A 99 -1.88 2.97 12.58
N ALA A 100 -2.44 2.40 13.64
CA ALA A 100 -2.59 0.96 13.75
C ALA A 100 -3.50 0.44 12.63
N VAL A 101 -2.92 -0.25 11.65
CA VAL A 101 -3.65 -0.82 10.51
C VAL A 101 -4.70 -1.81 11.03
N GLN A 102 -5.97 -1.49 10.79
CA GLN A 102 -7.11 -2.29 11.24
C GLN A 102 -7.46 -3.38 10.22
N GLY A 103 -7.79 -4.56 10.75
CA GLY A 103 -8.17 -5.74 9.98
C GLY A 103 -6.98 -6.66 9.65
N GLU A 104 -7.27 -7.96 9.67
CA GLU A 104 -6.31 -9.00 9.29
C GLU A 104 -6.08 -9.07 7.78
N ARG A 105 -4.87 -9.50 7.40
CA ARG A 105 -4.48 -9.65 5.98
C ARG A 105 -5.31 -10.71 5.25
N TYR A 106 -5.71 -11.76 5.95
CA TYR A 106 -6.56 -12.81 5.43
C TYR A 106 -7.76 -13.06 6.35
N PRO A 107 -8.89 -13.51 5.80
CA PRO A 107 -9.97 -14.10 6.58
C PRO A 107 -9.46 -15.29 7.41
N SER A 108 -10.05 -15.53 8.58
CA SER A 108 -9.56 -16.52 9.55
C SER A 108 -9.43 -17.95 9.00
N ASN A 109 -10.30 -18.36 8.08
CA ASN A 109 -10.24 -19.65 7.41
C ASN A 109 -9.04 -19.77 6.45
N LEU A 110 -8.69 -18.69 5.73
CA LEU A 110 -7.55 -18.66 4.82
C LEU A 110 -6.22 -18.46 5.56
N GLN A 111 -6.23 -17.70 6.65
CA GLN A 111 -5.05 -17.51 7.51
C GLN A 111 -4.52 -18.86 8.03
N ARG A 112 -5.41 -19.82 8.34
CA ARG A 112 -5.04 -21.18 8.80
C ARG A 112 -4.33 -22.05 7.75
N LEU A 113 -4.26 -21.61 6.50
CA LEU A 113 -3.60 -22.33 5.40
C LEU A 113 -2.20 -21.78 5.09
N VAL A 114 -1.83 -20.63 5.64
CA VAL A 114 -0.53 -20.00 5.39
C VAL A 114 0.56 -20.80 6.08
N GLY A 115 1.57 -21.25 5.32
CA GLY A 115 2.74 -21.96 5.87
C GLY A 115 2.50 -23.41 6.29
N ARG A 116 1.34 -23.98 5.94
CA ARG A 116 1.13 -25.42 5.89
C ARG A 116 1.70 -26.01 4.62
#